data_AF-A0A845YPH2-F1
#
_entry.id   AF-A0A845YPH2-F1
#
_cell.length_a   1.000
_cell.length_b   1.000
_cell.length_c   1.000
_cell.angle_alpha   90.00
_cell.angle_beta   90.00
_cell.angle_gamma   90.00
#
_symmetry.space_group_name_H-M   'P 1'
#
loop_
_entity.id
_entity.type
_entity.pdbx_description
1 polymer ?
#
loop_
_entity_poly.entity_id
_entity_poly.type
_entity_poly.pdbx_seq_one_letter_code
_entity_poly.pdbx_strand_id
1 'polypeptide(L)'
;MSYLIWLSRVALLGLAATAASAILLFSTGAKKESDSNQVIALTQENIQTWKSRVAQPPTPTTQLSSQKQSGDEQKVPKRYFDLNQSLSLNASLFATHTSLGMVAIGVAEGNYRLFIENNTLYLEQTAGYFGHTDPGNLSWGEVVTNYGPCSDQGRSGGNIAKAEQMCSQRALGGLSRQLVDLNAAGIDPNADLEALLNTADLYNQARLIHSRKFPEALELARQGGKTGVEAIAWARTASFYINDAE
;
A
#
# COMPACT_ATOMS: atom_id res chain seq x y z
N MET A 1 -16.68 -6.92 9.98
CA MET A 1 -15.61 -6.02 10.48
C MET A 1 -15.53 -4.83 9.53
N SER A 2 -15.73 -3.61 10.01
CA SER A 2 -16.01 -2.47 9.12
C SER A 2 -14.77 -2.05 8.33
N TYR A 3 -14.91 -1.88 7.00
CA TYR A 3 -13.88 -1.33 6.08
C TYR A 3 -13.23 -0.03 6.59
N LEU A 4 -13.97 0.68 7.45
CA LEU A 4 -13.58 1.89 8.18
C LEU A 4 -12.37 1.69 9.12
N ILE A 5 -12.20 0.48 9.66
CA ILE A 5 -11.11 0.13 10.56
C ILE A 5 -9.83 -0.16 9.77
N TRP A 6 -9.95 -0.64 8.53
CA TRP A 6 -8.80 -1.01 7.70
C TRP A 6 -8.07 0.22 7.13
N LEU A 7 -8.80 1.18 6.55
CA LEU A 7 -8.21 2.40 5.98
C LEU A 7 -7.60 3.33 7.05
N SER A 8 -8.18 3.38 8.25
CA SER A 8 -7.61 4.14 9.39
C SER A 8 -6.32 3.52 9.92
N ARG A 9 -6.10 2.22 9.70
CA ARG A 9 -4.88 1.50 10.11
C ARG A 9 -3.72 1.68 9.13
N VAL A 10 -4.00 1.86 7.84
CA VAL A 10 -2.97 2.19 6.82
C VAL A 10 -2.37 3.58 7.09
N ALA A 11 -3.19 4.56 7.49
CA ALA A 11 -2.72 5.90 7.87
C ALA A 11 -1.81 5.90 9.13
N LEU A 12 -2.01 4.96 10.05
CA LEU A 12 -1.20 4.84 11.27
C LEU A 12 0.20 4.26 11.02
N LEU A 13 0.40 3.51 9.93
CA LEU A 13 1.69 2.90 9.59
C LEU A 13 2.62 3.84 8.82
N GLY A 14 2.10 4.87 8.14
CA GLY A 14 2.93 5.95 7.58
C GLY A 14 3.61 6.81 8.67
N LEU A 15 3.09 6.81 9.89
CA LEU A 15 3.63 7.55 11.03
C LEU A 15 4.70 6.78 11.83
N ALA A 16 4.74 5.45 11.75
CA ALA A 16 5.69 4.64 12.52
C ALA A 16 7.08 4.55 11.87
N ALA A 17 7.21 4.91 10.59
CA ALA A 17 8.50 4.96 9.88
C ALA A 17 9.21 6.33 9.96
N THR A 18 8.61 7.33 10.63
CA THR A 18 9.17 8.69 10.79
C THR A 18 9.40 9.08 12.25
N ALA A 19 9.54 8.09 13.15
CA ALA A 19 9.89 8.33 14.55
C ALA A 19 11.40 8.61 14.74
N ALA A 20 11.92 9.64 14.08
CA ALA A 20 13.17 10.31 14.43
C ALA A 20 13.29 11.65 13.71
N SER A 21 12.63 12.69 14.21
CA SER A 21 13.18 14.06 14.22
C SER A 21 12.31 14.97 15.07
N ALA A 22 12.89 15.37 16.20
CA ALA A 22 12.32 16.31 17.14
C ALA A 22 12.25 17.73 16.56
N ILE A 23 11.11 18.35 16.81
CA ILE A 23 10.82 19.78 17.00
C ILE A 23 12.04 20.72 16.92
N LEU A 24 12.03 21.64 15.96
CA LEU A 24 12.47 23.03 16.16
C LEU A 24 11.53 23.98 15.40
N LEU A 25 10.73 24.71 16.18
CA LEU A 25 9.85 25.80 15.77
C LEU A 25 10.68 27.02 15.37
N PHE A 26 10.47 27.56 14.16
CA PHE A 26 10.52 29.01 13.95
C PHE A 26 9.46 29.41 12.94
N SER A 27 8.45 30.14 13.43
CA SER A 27 7.47 30.87 12.65
C SER A 27 8.02 32.23 12.24
N THR A 28 8.09 32.50 10.94
CA THR A 28 7.98 33.88 10.43
C THR A 28 7.05 33.87 9.22
N GLY A 29 6.03 34.71 9.28
CA GLY A 29 4.85 34.62 8.45
C GLY A 29 5.08 34.94 6.97
N ALA A 30 4.31 34.23 6.15
CA ALA A 30 3.82 34.73 4.88
C ALA A 30 2.37 34.24 4.76
N LYS A 31 1.42 35.18 4.58
CA LYS A 31 0.10 34.86 4.05
C LYS A 31 0.34 34.25 2.66
N LYS A 32 0.13 32.94 2.52
CA LYS A 32 0.03 32.29 1.22
C LYS A 32 -1.42 31.90 1.02
N GLU A 33 -1.94 32.26 -0.15
CA GLU A 33 -3.25 31.87 -0.65
C GLU A 33 -3.51 30.38 -0.40
N SER A 34 -4.75 30.09 -0.02
CA SER A 34 -5.27 28.75 0.16
C SER A 34 -5.20 28.01 -1.18
N ASP A 35 -4.13 27.24 -1.39
CA ASP A 35 -4.03 26.30 -2.49
C ASP A 35 -5.22 25.32 -2.43
N SER A 36 -5.86 25.16 -3.59
CA SER A 36 -7.08 24.38 -3.78
C SER A 36 -6.79 22.89 -3.55
N ASN A 37 -7.03 22.40 -2.33
CA ASN A 37 -7.17 20.97 -2.08
C ASN A 37 -8.31 20.46 -2.97
N GLN A 38 -7.99 19.66 -4.00
CA GLN A 38 -9.03 19.04 -4.82
C GLN A 38 -9.58 17.83 -4.08
N VAL A 39 -10.89 17.89 -3.79
CA VAL A 39 -11.66 16.80 -3.20
C VAL A 39 -12.37 16.05 -4.33
N ILE A 40 -12.06 14.77 -4.46
CA ILE A 40 -12.60 13.87 -5.47
C ILE A 40 -13.53 12.87 -4.77
N ALA A 41 -14.81 12.89 -5.13
CA ALA A 41 -15.74 11.85 -4.71
C ALA A 41 -15.38 10.54 -5.42
N LEU A 42 -15.12 9.47 -4.67
CA LEU A 42 -14.90 8.17 -5.27
C LEU A 42 -16.26 7.56 -5.65
N THR A 43 -16.43 7.21 -6.92
CA THR A 43 -17.72 6.71 -7.42
C THR A 43 -18.06 5.36 -6.80
N GLN A 44 -19.35 5.00 -6.79
CA GLN A 44 -19.77 3.65 -6.38
C GLN A 44 -19.11 2.56 -7.24
N GLU A 45 -18.82 2.81 -8.51
CA GLU A 45 -18.12 1.84 -9.36
C GLU A 45 -16.68 1.59 -8.89
N ASN A 46 -15.96 2.66 -8.50
CA ASN A 46 -14.65 2.55 -7.86
C ASN A 46 -14.77 1.75 -6.56
N ILE A 47 -15.75 2.07 -5.70
CA ILE A 47 -15.91 1.45 -4.38
C ILE A 47 -16.39 -0.02 -4.47
N GLN A 48 -17.29 -0.36 -5.38
CA GLN A 48 -17.84 -1.72 -5.55
C GLN A 48 -16.80 -2.68 -6.10
N THR A 49 -15.92 -2.20 -6.99
CA THR A 49 -14.73 -2.95 -7.44
C THR A 49 -13.83 -3.33 -6.26
N TRP A 50 -13.77 -2.50 -5.21
CA TRP A 50 -12.98 -2.78 -4.01
C TRP A 50 -13.70 -3.76 -3.08
N LYS A 51 -15.02 -3.58 -2.90
CA LYS A 51 -15.85 -4.42 -2.01
C LYS A 51 -15.98 -5.87 -2.47
N SER A 52 -16.00 -6.14 -3.77
CA SER A 52 -16.15 -7.51 -4.30
C SER A 52 -14.90 -8.39 -4.14
N ARG A 53 -13.76 -7.82 -3.72
CA ARG A 53 -12.46 -8.51 -3.65
C ARG A 53 -11.93 -8.78 -2.25
N VAL A 54 -12.41 -8.06 -1.25
CA VAL A 54 -12.08 -8.35 0.15
C VAL A 54 -12.99 -9.49 0.60
N ALA A 55 -12.53 -10.73 0.43
CA ALA A 55 -13.18 -11.85 1.09
C ALA A 55 -13.24 -11.54 2.60
N GLN A 56 -14.42 -11.71 3.21
CA GLN A 56 -14.53 -11.58 4.67
C GLN A 56 -13.56 -12.57 5.32
N PRO A 57 -12.76 -12.16 6.32
CA PRO A 57 -11.96 -13.12 7.08
C PRO A 57 -12.91 -14.17 7.67
N PRO A 58 -12.50 -15.46 7.70
CA PRO A 58 -13.34 -16.51 8.26
C PRO A 58 -13.74 -16.13 9.68
N THR A 59 -15.04 -16.06 9.93
CA THR A 59 -15.60 -15.80 11.27
C THR A 59 -15.05 -16.85 12.24
N PRO A 60 -14.59 -16.48 13.45
CA PRO A 60 -14.20 -17.46 14.44
C PRO A 60 -15.48 -18.17 14.92
N THR A 61 -15.73 -19.37 14.40
CA THR A 61 -16.76 -20.25 14.95
C THR A 61 -16.29 -20.70 16.32
N THR A 62 -16.85 -20.08 17.36
CA THR A 62 -16.71 -20.54 18.73
C THR A 62 -17.57 -21.78 18.88
N GLN A 63 -16.97 -22.96 18.78
CA GLN A 63 -17.56 -24.19 19.32
C GLN A 63 -16.55 -24.85 20.25
N LEU A 64 -16.79 -24.65 21.55
CA LEU A 64 -16.30 -25.54 22.60
C LEU A 64 -16.97 -26.91 22.38
N SER A 65 -16.22 -27.90 21.89
CA SER A 65 -16.42 -29.27 22.32
C SER A 65 -15.13 -30.05 22.13
N SER A 66 -14.57 -30.49 23.25
CA SER A 66 -13.45 -31.42 23.31
C SER A 66 -13.83 -32.73 22.64
N GLN A 67 -13.16 -33.11 21.55
CA GLN A 67 -12.95 -34.51 21.23
C GLN A 67 -11.69 -34.69 20.38
N LYS A 68 -10.79 -35.50 20.92
CA LYS A 68 -9.52 -35.96 20.38
C LYS A 68 -9.80 -36.91 19.21
N GLN A 69 -9.65 -36.44 17.97
CA GLN A 69 -9.55 -37.30 16.80
C GLN A 69 -8.48 -36.76 15.84
N SER A 70 -7.55 -37.66 15.50
CA SER A 70 -6.59 -37.56 14.42
C SER A 70 -7.36 -37.24 13.13
N GLY A 71 -7.09 -36.10 12.50
CA GLY A 71 -7.72 -35.67 11.26
C GLY A 71 -6.68 -35.08 10.34
N ASP A 72 -6.60 -35.63 9.13
CA ASP A 72 -5.87 -35.07 7.99
C ASP A 72 -5.94 -33.55 7.99
N GLU A 73 -4.77 -32.90 7.90
CA GLU A 73 -4.70 -31.51 7.49
C GLU A 73 -5.46 -31.38 6.18
N GLN A 74 -6.66 -30.83 6.26
CA GLN A 74 -7.46 -30.47 5.10
C GLN A 74 -6.72 -29.31 4.42
N LYS A 75 -5.69 -29.66 3.63
CA LYS A 75 -4.94 -28.73 2.79
C LYS A 75 -5.95 -28.06 1.88
N VAL A 76 -6.31 -26.81 2.22
CA VAL A 76 -7.06 -25.94 1.32
C VAL A 76 -6.37 -26.03 -0.04
N PRO A 77 -7.06 -26.42 -1.11
CA PRO A 77 -6.43 -26.59 -2.41
C PRO A 77 -5.76 -25.26 -2.78
N LYS A 78 -4.43 -25.25 -2.91
CA LYS A 78 -3.74 -24.09 -3.49
C LYS A 78 -4.34 -23.87 -4.87
N ARG A 79 -5.02 -22.73 -5.05
CA ARG A 79 -5.46 -22.31 -6.39
C ARG A 79 -4.26 -22.30 -7.30
N TYR A 80 -4.43 -22.82 -8.51
CA TYR A 80 -3.41 -22.74 -9.54
C TYR A 80 -3.10 -21.26 -9.83
N PHE A 81 -1.83 -20.88 -9.76
CA PHE A 81 -1.39 -19.53 -10.08
C PHE A 81 -1.19 -19.38 -11.59
N ASP A 82 -2.10 -18.66 -12.23
CA ASP A 82 -1.94 -18.19 -13.60
C ASP A 82 -1.57 -16.70 -13.57
N LEU A 83 -0.36 -16.37 -14.03
CA LEU A 83 0.13 -15.00 -14.05
C LEU A 83 -0.68 -14.11 -14.99
N ASN A 84 -1.10 -14.60 -16.16
CA ASN A 84 -1.87 -13.81 -17.12
C ASN A 84 -3.27 -13.50 -16.60
N GLN A 85 -3.91 -14.50 -15.97
CA GLN A 85 -5.18 -14.30 -15.31
C GLN A 85 -5.05 -13.30 -14.16
N SER A 86 -4.02 -13.46 -13.31
CA SER A 86 -3.78 -12.58 -12.17
C SER A 86 -3.44 -11.15 -12.59
N LEU A 87 -2.72 -10.96 -13.70
CA LEU A 87 -2.45 -9.66 -14.29
C LEU A 87 -3.72 -8.98 -14.78
N SER A 88 -4.53 -9.70 -15.58
CA SER A 88 -5.81 -9.20 -16.06
C SER A 88 -6.73 -8.80 -14.90
N LEU A 89 -6.74 -9.62 -13.85
CA LEU A 89 -7.54 -9.38 -12.66
C LEU A 89 -7.07 -8.16 -11.87
N ASN A 90 -5.77 -7.92 -11.72
CA ASN A 90 -5.23 -6.91 -10.80
C ASN A 90 -4.74 -5.62 -11.47
N ALA A 91 -4.60 -5.57 -12.79
CA ALA A 91 -4.14 -4.37 -13.50
C ALA A 91 -5.03 -3.15 -13.24
N SER A 92 -6.35 -3.35 -13.09
CA SER A 92 -7.29 -2.26 -12.80
C SER A 92 -7.05 -1.56 -11.46
N LEU A 93 -6.32 -2.19 -10.53
CA LEU A 93 -5.92 -1.55 -9.27
C LEU A 93 -4.97 -0.38 -9.50
N PHE A 94 -4.24 -0.35 -10.61
CA PHE A 94 -3.19 0.62 -10.90
C PHE A 94 -3.42 1.40 -12.20
N ALA A 95 -4.62 1.30 -12.80
CA ALA A 95 -4.92 1.82 -14.12
C ALA A 95 -4.86 3.36 -14.21
N THR A 96 -5.30 4.06 -13.15
CA THR A 96 -5.32 5.52 -13.06
C THR A 96 -4.76 5.99 -11.72
N HIS A 97 -4.34 7.25 -11.62
CA HIS A 97 -3.80 7.84 -10.38
C HIS A 97 -4.78 7.86 -9.19
N THR A 98 -6.06 7.54 -9.42
CA THR A 98 -7.12 7.40 -8.40
C THR A 98 -7.67 5.97 -8.28
N SER A 99 -7.07 4.99 -8.98
CA SER A 99 -7.37 3.57 -8.80
C SER A 99 -6.90 3.10 -7.41
N LEU A 100 -7.49 2.03 -6.85
CA LEU A 100 -7.26 1.62 -5.45
C LEU A 100 -5.78 1.53 -5.07
N GLY A 101 -4.98 0.88 -5.91
CA GLY A 101 -3.56 0.69 -5.68
C GLY A 101 -2.79 2.02 -5.70
N MET A 102 -3.17 2.93 -6.59
CA MET A 102 -2.58 4.27 -6.63
C MET A 102 -3.00 5.12 -5.43
N VAL A 103 -4.25 4.99 -4.98
CA VAL A 103 -4.74 5.65 -3.76
C VAL A 103 -4.01 5.11 -2.54
N ALA A 104 -3.81 3.78 -2.43
CA ALA A 104 -3.09 3.17 -1.33
C ALA A 104 -1.65 3.69 -1.25
N ILE A 105 -0.94 3.74 -2.38
CA ILE A 105 0.41 4.33 -2.47
C ILE A 105 0.37 5.80 -2.06
N GLY A 106 -0.54 6.60 -2.64
CA GLY A 106 -0.57 8.03 -2.34
C GLY A 106 -0.96 8.38 -0.90
N VAL A 107 -1.76 7.55 -0.24
CA VAL A 107 -2.03 7.68 1.20
C VAL A 107 -0.77 7.35 2.01
N ALA A 108 -0.04 6.30 1.64
CA ALA A 108 1.19 5.91 2.33
C ALA A 108 2.30 6.96 2.19
N GLU A 109 2.37 7.64 1.05
CA GLU A 109 3.27 8.77 0.79
C GLU A 109 2.80 10.09 1.43
N GLY A 110 1.58 10.13 2.00
CA GLY A 110 1.00 11.35 2.54
C GLY A 110 0.52 12.36 1.50
N ASN A 111 0.52 12.00 0.21
CA ASN A 111 0.05 12.82 -0.91
C ASN A 111 -1.48 12.79 -1.07
N TYR A 112 -2.13 11.78 -0.49
CA TYR A 112 -3.58 11.67 -0.42
C TYR A 112 -4.10 11.55 1.01
N ARG A 113 -5.31 12.07 1.24
CA ARG A 113 -6.11 11.84 2.43
C ARG A 113 -7.45 11.23 2.04
N LEU A 114 -7.88 10.20 2.77
CA LEU A 114 -9.21 9.62 2.65
C LEU A 114 -10.08 10.06 3.83
N PHE A 115 -11.31 10.46 3.55
CA PHE A 115 -12.30 10.75 4.59
C PHE A 115 -13.71 10.40 4.12
N ILE A 116 -14.63 10.27 5.06
CA ILE A 116 -16.02 9.93 4.76
C ILE A 116 -16.91 11.07 5.22
N GLU A 117 -17.77 11.49 4.31
CA GLU A 117 -18.80 12.50 4.57
C GLU A 117 -20.09 12.03 3.93
N ASN A 118 -21.20 12.06 4.67
CA ASN A 118 -22.52 11.61 4.19
C ASN A 118 -22.49 10.22 3.52
N ASN A 119 -21.78 9.26 4.14
CA ASN A 119 -21.63 7.88 3.68
C ASN A 119 -20.97 7.75 2.28
N THR A 120 -20.28 8.80 1.83
CA THR A 120 -19.48 8.85 0.61
C THR A 120 -18.01 8.92 0.99
N LEU A 121 -17.17 8.11 0.35
CA LEU A 121 -15.72 8.14 0.53
C LEU A 121 -15.12 9.17 -0.42
N TYR A 122 -14.37 10.11 0.14
CA TYR A 122 -13.68 11.15 -0.60
C TYR A 122 -12.18 10.91 -0.54
N LEU A 123 -11.53 11.24 -1.65
CA LEU A 123 -10.09 11.34 -1.79
C LEU A 123 -9.75 12.82 -1.91
N GLU A 124 -8.83 13.30 -1.10
CA GLU A 124 -8.30 14.65 -1.20
C GLU A 124 -6.80 14.61 -1.45
N GLN A 125 -6.36 15.45 -2.38
CA GLN A 125 -4.97 15.75 -2.62
C GLN A 125 -4.45 16.66 -1.51
N THR A 126 -3.43 16.21 -0.77
CA THR A 126 -2.79 17.02 0.26
C THR A 126 -1.82 18.01 -0.36
N ALA A 127 -1.28 18.94 0.43
CA ALA A 127 -0.22 19.84 -0.03
C ALA A 127 1.00 19.07 -0.61
N GLY A 128 1.31 17.88 -0.07
CA GLY A 128 2.41 17.05 -0.56
C GLY A 128 2.23 16.62 -2.02
N TYR A 129 0.99 16.41 -2.45
CA TYR A 129 0.66 16.06 -3.84
C TYR A 129 1.20 17.09 -4.85
N PHE A 130 1.15 18.36 -4.47
CA PHE A 130 1.48 19.50 -5.31
C PHE A 130 2.94 19.93 -5.18
N GLY A 131 3.72 19.26 -4.34
CA GLY A 131 5.11 19.62 -4.11
C GLY A 131 5.55 19.33 -2.68
N HIS A 132 6.54 18.46 -2.52
CA HIS A 132 7.29 18.32 -1.28
C HIS A 132 8.73 17.91 -1.57
N THR A 133 9.60 17.99 -0.56
CA THR A 133 10.98 17.52 -0.66
C THR A 133 11.19 16.44 0.40
N ASP A 134 11.67 15.28 -0.03
CA ASP A 134 12.09 14.24 0.90
C ASP A 134 13.47 14.58 1.48
N PRO A 135 13.65 14.55 2.81
CA PRO A 135 14.97 14.70 3.42
C PRO A 135 15.99 13.66 2.91
N GLY A 136 15.51 12.48 2.53
CA GLY A 136 16.34 11.40 1.96
C GLY A 136 16.79 11.67 0.52
N ASN A 137 16.18 12.62 -0.19
CA ASN A 137 16.52 12.96 -1.57
C ASN A 137 17.52 14.13 -1.67
N LEU A 138 18.20 14.48 -0.57
CA LEU A 138 19.36 15.38 -0.55
C LEU A 138 20.62 14.76 -1.18
N SER A 139 20.45 13.65 -1.89
CA SER A 139 21.51 12.99 -2.62
C SER A 139 22.04 13.97 -3.67
N TRP A 140 23.29 14.45 -3.49
CA TRP A 140 24.04 15.28 -4.44
C TRP A 140 23.85 16.81 -4.37
N GLY A 141 23.23 17.34 -3.31
CA GLY A 141 23.24 18.79 -3.03
C GLY A 141 22.18 19.61 -3.77
N GLU A 142 21.33 18.97 -4.57
CA GLU A 142 20.17 19.61 -5.20
C GLU A 142 18.89 19.20 -4.48
N VAL A 143 18.06 20.19 -4.13
CA VAL A 143 16.72 19.96 -3.59
C VAL A 143 15.80 19.54 -4.73
N VAL A 144 15.36 18.30 -4.70
CA VAL A 144 14.39 17.77 -5.66
C VAL A 144 12.98 17.90 -5.10
N THR A 145 12.08 18.48 -5.89
CA THR A 145 10.65 18.53 -5.57
C THR A 145 9.93 17.34 -6.16
N ASN A 146 9.17 16.65 -5.32
CA ASN A 146 8.30 15.54 -5.63
C ASN A 146 6.87 15.99 -5.92
N TYR A 147 6.21 15.31 -6.85
CA TYR A 147 4.84 15.57 -7.24
C TYR A 147 4.02 14.28 -7.39
N GLY A 148 2.70 14.44 -7.33
CA GLY A 148 1.73 13.39 -7.64
C GLY A 148 1.59 12.33 -6.54
N PRO A 149 0.95 11.20 -6.85
CA PRO A 149 0.62 10.20 -5.83
C PRO A 149 1.85 9.56 -5.18
N CYS A 150 2.93 9.36 -5.93
CA CYS A 150 4.01 8.44 -5.53
C CYS A 150 5.36 9.10 -5.28
N SER A 151 5.37 10.42 -5.10
CA SER A 151 6.59 11.19 -4.85
C SER A 151 7.63 10.96 -5.96
N ASP A 152 7.40 11.57 -7.13
CA ASP A 152 8.05 11.19 -8.40
C ASP A 152 9.57 11.38 -8.49
N GLN A 153 10.23 11.95 -7.47
CA GLN A 153 11.67 12.24 -7.42
C GLN A 153 12.13 13.17 -8.55
N GLY A 154 11.31 14.18 -8.88
CA GLY A 154 11.62 15.21 -9.88
C GLY A 154 11.55 14.74 -11.34
N ARG A 155 11.21 13.47 -11.59
CA ARG A 155 11.23 12.88 -12.94
C ARG A 155 10.20 13.50 -13.89
N SER A 156 9.15 14.10 -13.36
CA SER A 156 8.13 14.82 -14.13
C SER A 156 8.53 16.24 -14.52
N GLY A 157 9.62 16.79 -13.96
CA GLY A 157 10.00 18.19 -14.15
C GLY A 157 8.95 19.18 -13.62
N GLY A 158 8.19 18.81 -12.59
CA GLY A 158 7.14 19.65 -12.00
C GLY A 158 5.76 19.54 -12.65
N ASN A 159 5.58 18.65 -13.64
CA ASN A 159 4.30 18.42 -14.27
C ASN A 159 3.51 17.31 -13.56
N ILE A 160 2.44 17.70 -12.85
CA ILE A 160 1.60 16.77 -12.07
C ILE A 160 0.99 15.66 -12.93
N ALA A 161 0.42 15.99 -14.08
CA ALA A 161 -0.17 14.99 -14.98
C ALA A 161 0.89 13.99 -15.47
N LYS A 162 2.13 14.45 -15.66
CA LYS A 162 3.25 13.57 -15.99
C LYS A 162 3.66 12.70 -14.80
N ALA A 163 3.70 13.24 -13.58
CA ALA A 163 3.99 12.50 -12.36
C ALA A 163 2.96 11.38 -12.11
N GLU A 164 1.67 11.69 -12.28
CA GLU A 164 0.56 10.74 -12.22
C GLU A 164 0.74 9.59 -13.23
N GLN A 165 0.93 9.94 -14.51
CA GLN A 165 1.13 8.95 -15.58
C GLN A 165 2.32 8.05 -15.28
N MET A 166 3.46 8.64 -14.93
CA MET A 166 4.69 7.89 -14.65
C MET A 166 4.51 6.96 -13.45
N CYS A 167 3.80 7.38 -12.41
CA CYS A 167 3.59 6.48 -11.30
C CYS A 167 2.69 5.30 -11.66
N SER A 168 1.53 5.54 -12.28
CA SER A 168 0.66 4.43 -12.71
C SER A 168 1.39 3.45 -13.64
N GLN A 169 2.22 3.96 -14.55
CA GLN A 169 3.06 3.12 -15.42
C GLN A 169 4.09 2.29 -14.65
N ARG A 170 4.75 2.87 -13.63
CA ARG A 170 5.70 2.13 -12.78
C ARG A 170 5.01 1.05 -11.97
N ALA A 171 3.87 1.37 -11.35
CA ALA A 171 3.09 0.40 -10.58
C ALA A 171 2.61 -0.76 -11.45
N LEU A 172 2.05 -0.47 -12.62
CA LEU A 172 1.65 -1.49 -13.61
C LEU A 172 2.85 -2.32 -14.11
N GLY A 173 3.98 -1.66 -14.41
CA GLY A 173 5.19 -2.34 -14.86
C GLY A 173 5.82 -3.25 -13.80
N GLY A 174 5.59 -2.98 -12.52
CA GLY A 174 6.03 -3.81 -11.39
C GLY A 174 5.08 -4.97 -11.07
N LEU A 175 3.82 -4.90 -11.48
CA LEU A 175 2.75 -5.80 -11.03
C LEU A 175 3.06 -7.27 -11.27
N SER A 176 3.56 -7.64 -12.46
CA SER A 176 3.88 -9.05 -12.77
C SER A 176 4.87 -9.66 -11.78
N ARG A 177 5.90 -8.90 -11.42
CA ARG A 177 6.91 -9.32 -10.44
C ARG A 177 6.32 -9.43 -9.04
N GLN A 178 5.50 -8.47 -8.63
CA GLN A 178 4.84 -8.48 -7.32
C GLN A 178 3.92 -9.69 -7.15
N LEU A 179 3.13 -10.03 -8.19
CA LEU A 179 2.26 -11.21 -8.20
C LEU A 179 3.06 -12.50 -8.06
N VAL A 180 4.19 -12.60 -8.77
CA VAL A 180 5.10 -13.76 -8.69
C VAL A 180 5.73 -13.86 -7.31
N ASP A 181 6.24 -12.77 -6.74
CA ASP A 181 6.88 -12.77 -5.42
C ASP A 181 5.87 -13.14 -4.31
N LEU A 182 4.62 -12.66 -4.38
CA LEU A 182 3.54 -13.06 -3.46
C LEU A 182 3.22 -14.55 -3.55
N ASN A 183 3.00 -15.04 -4.77
CA ASN A 183 2.70 -16.46 -4.97
C ASN A 183 3.87 -17.35 -4.53
N ALA A 184 5.12 -16.94 -4.78
CA ALA A 184 6.31 -17.66 -4.34
C ALA A 184 6.40 -17.76 -2.80
N ALA A 185 5.96 -16.72 -2.08
CA ALA A 185 5.82 -16.75 -0.63
C ALA A 185 4.60 -17.55 -0.13
N GLY A 186 3.79 -18.13 -1.02
CA GLY A 186 2.60 -18.88 -0.66
C GLY A 186 1.35 -18.04 -0.41
N ILE A 187 1.39 -16.74 -0.71
CA ILE A 187 0.28 -15.80 -0.57
C ILE A 187 -0.47 -15.74 -1.90
N ASP A 188 -1.78 -16.00 -1.92
CA ASP A 188 -2.60 -15.85 -3.13
C ASP A 188 -2.85 -14.35 -3.39
N PRO A 189 -2.23 -13.75 -4.42
CA PRO A 189 -2.36 -12.31 -4.67
C PRO A 189 -3.76 -11.91 -5.13
N ASN A 190 -4.59 -12.87 -5.55
CA ASN A 190 -5.98 -12.63 -5.98
C ASN A 190 -6.96 -12.67 -4.81
N ALA A 191 -6.57 -13.30 -3.69
CA ALA A 191 -7.38 -13.40 -2.48
C ALA A 191 -6.91 -12.44 -1.37
N ASP A 192 -5.64 -12.03 -1.39
CA ASP A 192 -5.03 -11.19 -0.38
C ASP A 192 -4.69 -9.79 -0.91
N LEU A 193 -5.74 -8.98 -1.07
CA LEU A 193 -5.62 -7.61 -1.56
C LEU A 193 -4.74 -6.74 -0.65
N GLU A 194 -4.77 -6.95 0.67
CA GLU A 194 -3.94 -6.19 1.61
C GLU A 194 -2.45 -6.47 1.40
N ALA A 195 -2.07 -7.74 1.21
CA ALA A 195 -0.69 -8.10 0.88
C ALA A 195 -0.26 -7.54 -0.48
N LEU A 196 -1.12 -7.60 -1.50
CA LEU A 196 -0.82 -7.03 -2.82
C LEU A 196 -0.57 -5.52 -2.76
N LEU A 197 -1.45 -4.78 -2.09
CA LEU A 197 -1.33 -3.33 -1.98
C LEU A 197 -0.09 -2.90 -1.18
N ASN A 198 0.22 -3.60 -0.08
CA ASN A 198 1.44 -3.31 0.69
C ASN A 198 2.72 -3.71 -0.07
N THR A 199 2.68 -4.77 -0.87
CA THR A 199 3.80 -5.13 -1.74
C THR A 199 4.03 -4.03 -2.78
N ALA A 200 2.98 -3.55 -3.44
CA ALA A 200 3.07 -2.49 -4.43
C ALA A 200 3.61 -1.18 -3.84
N ASP A 201 3.14 -0.80 -2.66
CA ASP A 201 3.63 0.36 -1.92
C ASP A 201 5.11 0.23 -1.54
N LEU A 202 5.53 -0.91 -0.99
CA LEU A 202 6.94 -1.07 -0.64
C LEU A 202 7.85 -1.08 -1.87
N TYR A 203 7.36 -1.59 -3.01
CA TYR A 203 8.04 -1.46 -4.30
C TYR A 203 8.18 -0.01 -4.78
N ASN A 204 7.28 0.89 -4.36
CA ASN A 204 7.41 2.33 -4.61
C ASN A 204 8.46 2.96 -3.69
N GLN A 205 8.43 2.62 -2.40
CA GLN A 205 9.22 3.28 -1.36
C GLN A 205 10.67 2.78 -1.25
N ALA A 206 10.93 1.51 -1.59
CA ALA A 206 12.21 0.85 -1.28
C ALA A 206 12.91 0.28 -2.51
N ARG A 207 14.23 0.09 -2.39
CA ARG A 207 15.02 -0.62 -3.41
C ARG A 207 14.55 -2.07 -3.54
N LEU A 208 14.70 -2.62 -4.75
CA LEU A 208 14.25 -3.98 -5.08
C LEU A 208 14.80 -5.07 -4.14
N ILE A 209 16.01 -4.90 -3.61
CA ILE A 209 16.59 -5.88 -2.68
C ILE A 209 15.75 -6.04 -1.40
N HIS A 210 15.10 -4.96 -0.93
CA HIS A 210 14.25 -5.00 0.26
C HIS A 210 12.79 -5.23 -0.10
N SER A 211 12.28 -4.56 -1.15
CA SER A 211 10.86 -4.65 -1.49
C SER A 211 10.43 -6.07 -1.87
N ARG A 212 11.33 -6.84 -2.51
CA ARG A 212 11.08 -8.24 -2.87
C ARG A 212 11.02 -9.20 -1.69
N LYS A 213 11.56 -8.81 -0.53
CA LYS A 213 11.55 -9.61 0.69
C LYS A 213 10.28 -9.47 1.52
N PHE A 214 9.44 -8.49 1.20
CA PHE A 214 8.21 -8.28 1.96
C PHE A 214 7.23 -9.46 1.92
N PRO A 215 6.93 -10.09 0.77
CA PRO A 215 6.03 -11.24 0.76
C PRO A 215 6.51 -12.39 1.66
N GLU A 216 7.81 -12.70 1.60
CA GLU A 216 8.46 -13.70 2.46
C GLU A 216 8.35 -13.30 3.94
N ALA A 217 8.68 -12.05 4.27
CA ALA A 217 8.54 -11.52 5.62
C ALA A 217 7.10 -11.60 6.14
N LEU A 218 6.11 -11.33 5.28
CA LEU A 218 4.69 -11.38 5.66
C LEU A 218 4.25 -12.79 5.98
N GLU A 219 4.69 -13.77 5.19
CA GLU A 219 4.41 -15.17 5.49
C GLU A 219 5.08 -15.63 6.79
N LEU A 220 6.35 -15.25 7.03
CA LEU A 220 7.04 -15.52 8.30
C LEU A 220 6.30 -14.90 9.50
N ALA A 221 5.79 -13.67 9.35
CA ALA A 221 5.00 -13.00 10.38
C ALA A 221 3.74 -13.82 10.73
N ARG A 222 3.03 -14.30 9.71
CA ARG A 222 1.80 -15.09 9.85
C ARG A 222 2.07 -16.45 10.49
N GLN A 223 3.14 -17.13 10.07
CA GLN A 223 3.59 -18.37 10.69
C GLN A 223 3.98 -18.18 12.16
N GLY A 224 4.52 -17.01 12.51
CA GLY A 224 4.78 -16.58 13.89
C GLY A 224 3.52 -16.15 14.67
N GLY A 225 2.32 -16.31 14.11
CA GLY A 225 1.05 -16.00 14.77
C GLY A 225 0.61 -14.53 14.68
N LYS A 226 1.34 -13.67 13.95
CA LYS A 226 0.93 -12.27 13.74
C LYS A 226 -0.21 -12.19 12.74
N THR A 227 -1.12 -11.25 12.93
CA THR A 227 -2.28 -11.07 12.03
C THR A 227 -2.54 -9.60 11.69
N GLY A 228 -3.23 -9.38 10.57
CA GLY A 228 -3.62 -8.04 10.10
C GLY A 228 -2.46 -7.04 10.08
N VAL A 229 -2.72 -5.85 10.60
CA VAL A 229 -1.75 -4.73 10.65
C VAL A 229 -0.45 -5.10 11.35
N GLU A 230 -0.49 -5.91 12.40
CA GLU A 230 0.73 -6.28 13.12
C GLU A 230 1.65 -7.10 12.21
N ALA A 231 1.10 -8.05 11.46
CA ALA A 231 1.86 -8.84 10.51
C ALA A 231 2.45 -7.96 9.40
N ILE A 232 1.66 -7.04 8.85
CA ILE A 232 2.10 -6.10 7.82
C ILE A 232 3.21 -5.19 8.35
N ALA A 233 3.03 -4.57 9.52
CA ALA A 233 4.02 -3.68 10.12
C ALA A 233 5.34 -4.38 10.39
N TRP A 234 5.26 -5.59 10.96
CA TRP A 234 6.43 -6.43 11.18
C TRP A 234 7.13 -6.77 9.85
N ALA A 235 6.37 -7.21 8.85
CA ALA A 235 6.91 -7.62 7.55
C ALA A 235 7.59 -6.46 6.79
N ARG A 236 7.01 -5.26 6.84
CA ARG A 236 7.60 -4.04 6.27
C ARG A 236 8.94 -3.69 6.89
N THR A 237 9.12 -3.99 8.18
CA THR A 237 10.38 -3.76 8.88
C THR A 237 11.37 -4.89 8.59
N ALA A 238 10.92 -6.14 8.74
CA ALA A 238 11.75 -7.33 8.59
C ALA A 238 12.32 -7.51 7.18
N SER A 239 11.62 -7.06 6.14
CA SER A 239 12.09 -7.12 4.75
C SER A 239 13.43 -6.41 4.49
N PHE A 240 13.83 -5.48 5.36
CA PHE A 240 15.14 -4.83 5.30
C PHE A 240 16.28 -5.66 5.93
N TYR A 241 15.94 -6.67 6.72
CA TYR A 241 16.88 -7.48 7.50
C TYR A 241 16.94 -8.95 7.06
N ILE A 242 15.98 -9.42 6.27
CA ILE A 242 16.03 -10.76 5.67
C ILE A 242 17.10 -10.74 4.58
N ASN A 243 18.25 -11.34 4.89
CA ASN A 243 19.27 -11.64 3.90
C ASN A 243 18.95 -12.99 3.25
N ASP A 244 19.26 -13.12 1.96
CA ASP A 244 19.37 -14.44 1.36
C ASP A 244 20.44 -15.22 2.15
N ALA A 245 20.10 -16.43 2.62
CA ALA A 245 21.14 -17.37 3.00
C ALA A 245 21.94 -17.66 1.72
N GLU A 246 23.18 -17.18 1.66
CA GLU A 246 24.13 -17.57 0.61
C GLU A 246 24.36 -19.09 0.60
#